data_AF-A0A7J7K9H4-F1
#
_entry.id   AF-A0A7J7K9H4-F1
#
_cell.length_a   1.000
_cell.length_b   1.000
_cell.length_c   1.000
_cell.angle_alpha   90.00
_cell.angle_beta   90.00
_cell.angle_gamma   90.00
#
_symmetry.space_group_name_H-M   'P 1'
#
loop_
_entity.id
_entity.type
_entity.pdbx_description
1 polymer ?
#
loop_
_entity_poly.entity_id
_entity_poly.type
_entity_poly.pdbx_seq_one_letter_code
_entity_poly.pdbx_strand_id
1 'polypeptide(L)'
;MEDGEYTLLDYVSSVAAFSSILYYATGWPLVWRVTKRRDTGIISTFPYVALLTNCTVWTLYGKLADNFVLKLVNFVGASHQIVYILVLYYYSKSKRLFNMQLLYSVMFIAGIFSYSYLT
;
A
#
# COMPACT_ATOMS: atom_id res chain seq x y z
N MET A 1 -31.09 0.91 19.52
CA MET A 1 -30.27 -0.25 19.10
C MET A 1 -29.28 0.19 18.02
N GLU A 2 -29.74 0.98 17.03
CA GLU A 2 -28.89 1.65 16.03
C GLU A 2 -27.75 2.51 16.61
N ASP A 3 -28.00 3.36 17.63
CA ASP A 3 -26.95 4.25 18.17
C ASP A 3 -25.71 3.53 18.73
N GLY A 4 -25.91 2.34 19.30
CA GLY A 4 -24.82 1.51 19.81
C GLY A 4 -24.00 0.87 18.69
N GLU A 5 -24.63 0.55 17.57
CA GLU A 5 -23.97 -0.01 16.38
C GLU A 5 -23.10 1.03 15.69
N TYR A 6 -23.60 2.26 15.51
CA TYR A 6 -22.80 3.37 14.98
C TYR A 6 -21.58 3.68 15.85
N THR A 7 -21.76 3.71 17.17
CA THR A 7 -20.65 3.96 18.12
C THR A 7 -19.58 2.86 18.04
N LEU A 8 -19.99 1.60 17.90
CA LEU A 8 -19.06 0.48 17.74
C LEU A 8 -18.29 0.55 16.42
N LEU A 9 -18.98 0.89 15.32
CA LEU A 9 -18.36 1.04 14.00
C LEU A 9 -17.28 2.12 13.99
N ASP A 10 -17.54 3.29 14.60
CA ASP A 10 -16.57 4.38 14.69
C ASP A 10 -15.34 3.99 15.50
N TYR A 11 -15.55 3.30 16.63
CA TYR A 11 -14.46 2.80 17.47
C TYR A 11 -13.58 1.78 16.72
N VAL A 12 -14.18 0.77 16.10
CA VAL A 12 -13.46 -0.26 15.34
C VAL A 12 -12.73 0.36 14.16
N SER A 13 -13.36 1.29 13.44
CA SER A 13 -12.75 1.99 12.31
C SER A 13 -11.52 2.77 12.72
N SER A 14 -11.58 3.46 13.87
CA SER A 14 -10.46 4.21 14.42
C SER A 14 -9.30 3.29 14.79
N VAL A 15 -9.56 2.23 15.57
CA VAL A 15 -8.54 1.27 15.98
C VAL A 15 -7.90 0.56 14.77
N ALA A 16 -8.71 0.20 13.78
CA ALA A 16 -8.23 -0.39 12.53
C ALA A 16 -7.29 0.57 11.79
N ALA A 17 -7.70 1.84 11.61
CA ALA A 17 -6.88 2.85 10.96
C ALA A 17 -5.51 3.04 11.63
N PHE A 18 -5.48 3.19 12.96
CA PHE A 18 -4.23 3.30 13.71
C PHE A 18 -3.36 2.06 13.57
N SER A 19 -3.95 0.87 13.70
CA SER A 19 -3.24 -0.40 13.58
C SER A 19 -2.64 -0.57 12.18
N SER A 20 -3.36 -0.19 11.12
CA SER A 20 -2.87 -0.21 9.75
C SER A 20 -1.68 0.73 9.55
N ILE A 21 -1.74 1.96 10.08
CA ILE A 21 -0.64 2.91 9.97
C ILE A 21 0.62 2.38 10.67
N LEU A 22 0.48 1.83 11.88
CA LEU A 22 1.59 1.19 12.60
C LEU A 22 2.16 0.00 11.82
N TYR A 23 1.29 -0.83 11.24
CA TYR A 23 1.69 -1.94 10.39
C TYR A 23 2.50 -1.46 9.18
N TYR A 24 2.07 -0.39 8.48
CA TYR A 24 2.82 0.17 7.36
C TYR A 24 4.18 0.72 7.79
N ALA A 25 4.29 1.29 8.98
CA ALA A 25 5.54 1.82 9.52
C ALA A 25 6.59 0.72 9.86
N THR A 26 6.20 -0.55 9.94
CA THR A 26 7.12 -1.68 10.24
C THR A 26 8.27 -1.82 9.23
N GLY A 27 8.14 -1.25 8.02
CA GLY A 27 9.19 -1.22 7.01
C GLY A 27 10.31 -0.20 7.27
N TRP A 28 10.18 0.70 8.23
CA TRP A 28 11.18 1.75 8.48
C TRP A 28 12.59 1.22 8.83
N PRO A 29 12.75 0.19 9.69
CA PRO A 29 14.06 -0.41 9.97
C PRO A 29 14.73 -1.03 8.73
N LEU A 30 13.94 -1.48 7.74
CA LEU A 30 14.45 -1.94 6.46
C LEU A 30 15.06 -0.80 5.66
N VAL A 31 14.31 0.31 5.50
CA VAL A 31 14.79 1.52 4.80
C VAL A 31 16.10 2.00 5.40
N TRP A 32 16.15 2.08 6.73
CA TRP A 32 17.35 2.48 7.45
C TRP A 32 18.52 1.52 7.17
N ARG A 33 18.29 0.21 7.23
CA ARG A 33 19.32 -0.81 6.97
C ARG A 33 19.85 -0.74 5.55
N VAL A 34 18.98 -0.66 4.55
CA VAL A 34 19.34 -0.63 3.13
C VAL A 34 20.11 0.65 2.80
N THR A 35 19.63 1.80 3.30
CA THR A 35 20.30 3.08 3.09
C THR A 35 21.70 3.09 3.72
N LYS A 36 21.85 2.54 4.94
CA LYS A 36 23.13 2.44 5.63
C LYS A 36 24.11 1.49 4.93
N ARG A 37 23.63 0.36 4.42
CA ARG A 37 24.46 -0.65 3.74
C ARG A 37 24.70 -0.35 2.26
N ARG A 38 23.86 0.52 1.66
CA ARG A 38 23.81 0.80 0.22
C ARG A 38 23.66 -0.46 -0.64
N ASP A 39 23.02 -1.49 -0.10
CA ASP A 39 22.80 -2.77 -0.76
C ASP A 39 21.46 -3.35 -0.26
N THR A 40 20.66 -3.86 -1.20
CA THR A 40 19.41 -4.57 -0.89
C THR A 40 19.65 -6.01 -0.42
N GLY A 41 20.83 -6.59 -0.68
CA GLY A 41 21.10 -7.99 -0.37
C GLY A 41 20.06 -8.94 -0.98
N ILE A 42 19.49 -9.82 -0.14
CA ILE A 42 18.47 -10.82 -0.54
C ILE A 42 17.03 -10.36 -0.28
N ILE A 43 16.80 -9.06 -0.07
CA ILE A 43 15.45 -8.53 0.19
C ILE A 43 14.58 -8.73 -1.06
N SER A 44 13.45 -9.43 -0.89
CA SER A 44 12.44 -9.57 -1.94
C SER A 44 11.65 -8.27 -2.11
N THR A 45 11.52 -7.79 -3.35
CA THR A 45 10.75 -6.59 -3.70
C THR A 45 9.25 -6.85 -3.81
N PHE A 46 8.86 -8.12 -3.99
CA PHE A 46 7.48 -8.53 -4.25
C PHE A 46 6.47 -8.07 -3.17
N PRO A 47 6.73 -8.24 -1.85
CA PRO A 47 5.78 -7.83 -0.82
C PRO A 47 5.45 -6.33 -0.87
N TYR A 48 6.44 -5.48 -1.18
CA TYR A 48 6.27 -4.04 -1.25
C TYR A 48 5.44 -3.62 -2.46
N VAL A 49 5.71 -4.21 -3.63
CA VAL A 49 4.94 -3.95 -4.85
C VAL A 49 3.51 -4.50 -4.74
N ALA A 50 3.34 -5.69 -4.18
CA ALA A 50 2.02 -6.27 -3.93
C ALA A 50 1.20 -5.41 -2.96
N LEU A 51 1.81 -4.94 -1.87
CA LEU A 51 1.12 -4.09 -0.90
C LEU A 51 0.81 -2.70 -1.46
N LEU A 52 1.68 -2.11 -2.27
CA LEU A 52 1.37 -0.87 -3.01
C LEU A 52 0.14 -1.06 -3.91
N THR A 53 0.11 -2.18 -4.63
CA THR A 53 -1.02 -2.53 -5.52
C THR A 53 -2.31 -2.68 -4.71
N ASN A 54 -2.25 -3.41 -3.61
CA ASN A 54 -3.38 -3.61 -2.69
C ASN A 54 -3.91 -2.29 -2.14
N CYS A 55 -3.05 -1.44 -1.58
CA CYS A 55 -3.45 -0.14 -1.06
C CYS A 55 -4.03 0.77 -2.15
N THR A 56 -3.50 0.71 -3.38
CA THR A 56 -4.06 1.49 -4.50
C THR A 56 -5.48 1.03 -4.83
N VAL A 57 -5.71 -0.29 -4.95
CA VAL A 57 -7.05 -0.85 -5.19
C VAL A 57 -8.03 -0.48 -4.08
N TRP A 58 -7.63 -0.60 -2.81
CA TRP A 58 -8.48 -0.22 -1.68
C TRP A 58 -8.76 1.28 -1.61
N THR A 59 -7.82 2.12 -2.03
CA THR A 59 -8.05 3.58 -2.15
C THR A 59 -9.12 3.88 -3.19
N LEU A 60 -9.11 3.17 -4.32
CA LEU A 60 -10.13 3.29 -5.35
C LEU A 60 -11.47 2.78 -4.89
N TYR A 61 -11.50 1.64 -4.22
CA TYR A 61 -12.71 1.11 -3.63
C TYR A 61 -13.30 2.09 -2.59
N GLY A 62 -12.48 2.66 -1.70
CA GLY A 62 -12.92 3.68 -0.75
C GLY A 62 -13.50 4.93 -1.43
N LYS A 63 -12.99 5.31 -2.60
CA LYS A 63 -13.60 6.38 -3.42
C LYS A 63 -14.96 5.95 -3.99
N LEU A 64 -15.08 4.74 -4.54
CA LEU A 64 -16.32 4.24 -5.14
C LEU A 64 -17.42 3.99 -4.10
N ALA A 65 -17.04 3.55 -2.90
CA ALA A 65 -17.95 3.27 -1.78
C ALA A 65 -18.23 4.50 -0.90
N ASP A 66 -17.76 5.70 -1.30
CA ASP A 66 -17.82 6.95 -0.53
C ASP A 66 -17.33 6.81 0.93
N ASN A 67 -16.36 5.92 1.17
CA ASN A 67 -15.77 5.68 2.48
C ASN A 67 -14.46 6.44 2.64
N PHE A 68 -14.51 7.57 3.32
CA PHE A 68 -13.37 8.47 3.53
C PHE A 68 -12.22 7.81 4.32
N VAL A 69 -12.53 7.10 5.41
CA VAL A 69 -11.51 6.47 6.27
C VAL A 69 -10.72 5.42 5.50
N LEU A 70 -11.42 4.55 4.78
CA LEU A 70 -10.81 3.49 3.99
C LEU A 70 -9.90 4.04 2.89
N LYS A 71 -10.36 5.09 2.19
CA LYS A 71 -9.58 5.82 1.20
C LYS A 71 -8.31 6.43 1.80
N LEU A 72 -8.43 7.10 2.94
CA LEU A 72 -7.32 7.80 3.59
C LEU A 72 -6.25 6.82 4.12
N VAL A 73 -6.65 5.78 4.86
CA VAL A 73 -5.71 4.81 5.45
C VAL A 73 -4.91 4.11 4.37
N ASN A 74 -5.55 3.70 3.28
CA ASN A 74 -4.85 3.04 2.18
C ASN A 74 -4.00 4.00 1.35
N PHE A 75 -4.40 5.27 1.21
CA PHE A 75 -3.56 6.29 0.60
C PHE A 75 -2.26 6.51 1.39
N VAL A 76 -2.35 6.55 2.72
CA VAL A 76 -1.17 6.59 3.61
C VAL A 76 -0.32 5.33 3.44
N GLY A 77 -0.95 4.15 3.36
CA GLY A 77 -0.25 2.88 3.10
C GLY A 77 0.51 2.87 1.78
N ALA A 78 -0.13 3.32 0.68
CA ALA A 78 0.49 3.45 -0.62
C ALA A 78 1.71 4.40 -0.57
N SER A 79 1.58 5.53 0.14
CA SER A 79 2.68 6.48 0.34
C SER A 79 3.89 5.85 1.03
N HIS A 80 3.68 5.02 2.06
CA HIS A 80 4.76 4.29 2.71
C HIS A 80 5.42 3.27 1.76
N GLN A 81 4.61 2.52 1.01
CA GLN A 81 5.15 1.54 0.06
C GLN A 81 5.95 2.19 -1.08
N ILE A 82 5.53 3.37 -1.55
CA ILE A 82 6.32 4.15 -2.52
C ILE A 82 7.70 4.47 -1.96
N VAL A 83 7.80 4.95 -0.71
CA VAL A 83 9.10 5.22 -0.08
C VAL A 83 9.97 3.96 -0.01
N TYR A 84 9.39 2.82 0.39
CA TYR A 84 10.12 1.56 0.50
C TYR A 84 10.60 1.06 -0.87
N ILE A 85 9.72 1.12 -1.87
CA ILE A 85 10.03 0.78 -3.25
C ILE A 85 11.14 1.66 -3.80
N LEU A 86 11.09 2.97 -3.59
CA LEU A 86 12.11 3.90 -4.08
C LEU A 86 13.49 3.59 -3.50
N VAL A 87 13.57 3.36 -2.19
CA VAL A 87 14.84 3.01 -1.52
C VAL A 87 15.38 1.67 -2.03
N LEU A 88 14.53 0.65 -2.09
CA LEU A 88 14.92 -0.66 -2.62
C LEU A 88 15.34 -0.57 -4.09
N TYR A 89 14.62 0.20 -4.90
CA TYR A 89 14.91 0.39 -6.32
C TYR A 89 16.25 1.10 -6.54
N TYR A 90 16.53 2.12 -5.73
CA TYR A 90 17.76 2.91 -5.83
C TYR A 90 19.00 2.06 -5.53
N TYR A 91 18.95 1.23 -4.49
CA TYR A 91 20.09 0.39 -4.06
C TYR A 91 20.11 -1.01 -4.68
N SER A 92 19.16 -1.36 -5.55
CA SER A 92 19.13 -2.67 -6.20
C SER A 92 20.10 -2.74 -7.38
N LYS A 93 20.89 -3.82 -7.44
CA LYS A 93 21.85 -4.09 -8.53
C LYS A 93 21.16 -4.53 -9.82
N SER A 94 19.99 -5.17 -9.75
CA SER A 94 19.23 -5.65 -10.91
C SER A 94 17.76 -5.26 -10.80
N LYS A 95 17.32 -4.44 -11.74
CA LYS A 95 15.97 -3.85 -11.74
C LYS A 95 14.98 -4.62 -12.62
N ARG A 96 15.42 -5.66 -13.34
CA ARG A 96 14.58 -6.38 -14.31
C ARG A 96 13.33 -6.97 -13.64
N LEU A 97 13.50 -7.75 -12.57
CA LEU A 97 12.37 -8.36 -11.86
C LEU A 97 11.48 -7.29 -11.22
N PHE A 98 12.09 -6.24 -10.67
CA PHE A 98 11.37 -5.10 -10.08
C PHE A 98 10.47 -4.41 -11.13
N ASN A 99 11.03 -4.06 -12.29
CA ASN A 99 10.28 -3.41 -13.37
C ASN A 99 9.14 -4.31 -13.88
N MET A 100 9.35 -5.62 -13.98
CA MET A 100 8.28 -6.56 -14.35
C MET A 100 7.16 -6.58 -13.31
N GLN A 101 7.49 -6.60 -12.02
CA GLN A 101 6.49 -6.54 -10.94
C GLN A 101 5.68 -5.23 -11.01
N LEU A 102 6.35 -4.09 -11.18
CA LEU A 102 5.67 -2.79 -11.32
C LEU A 102 4.77 -2.74 -12.56
N LEU A 103 5.25 -3.29 -13.69
CA LEU A 103 4.46 -3.38 -14.93
C LEU A 103 3.18 -4.20 -14.70
N TYR A 104 3.29 -5.40 -14.12
CA TYR A 104 2.13 -6.23 -13.83
C TYR A 104 1.15 -5.54 -12.87
N SER A 105 1.67 -4.85 -11.85
CA SER A 105 0.85 -4.05 -10.94
C SER A 105 0.09 -2.93 -11.66
N VAL A 106 0.75 -2.19 -12.54
CA VAL A 106 0.11 -1.12 -13.33
C VAL A 106 -0.94 -1.69 -14.27
N MET A 107 -0.64 -2.79 -14.97
CA MET A 107 -1.62 -3.45 -15.85
C MET A 107 -2.84 -3.94 -15.08
N PHE A 108 -2.64 -4.52 -13.89
CA PHE A 108 -3.72 -4.98 -13.04
C PHE A 108 -4.62 -3.82 -12.57
N ILE A 109 -4.02 -2.74 -12.08
CA ILE A 109 -4.74 -1.54 -11.65
C ILE A 109 -5.49 -0.91 -12.83
N ALA A 110 -4.85 -0.78 -14.00
CA ALA A 110 -5.47 -0.25 -15.20
C ALA A 110 -6.69 -1.07 -15.65
N GLY A 111 -6.59 -2.40 -15.57
CA GLY A 111 -7.72 -3.30 -15.84
C GLY A 111 -8.90 -3.05 -14.91
N ILE A 112 -8.66 -2.92 -13.60
CA ILE A 112 -9.71 -2.60 -12.62
C ILE A 112 -10.36 -1.25 -12.95
N PHE A 113 -9.55 -0.22 -13.19
CA PHE A 113 -10.08 1.09 -13.57
C PHE A 113 -10.94 1.02 -14.83
N SER A 114 -10.48 0.34 -15.89
CA SER A 114 -11.26 0.22 -17.13
C SER A 114 -12.61 -0.45 -16.87
N TYR A 115 -12.65 -1.49 -16.05
CA TYR A 115 -13.90 -2.16 -15.69
C TYR A 115 -14.85 -1.20 -14.95
N SER A 116 -14.34 -0.47 -13.94
CA SER A 116 -15.13 0.46 -13.14
C SER A 116 -15.72 1.65 -13.91
N TYR A 117 -15.18 2.01 -15.09
CA TYR A 117 -15.74 3.07 -15.94
C TYR A 117 -16.65 2.54 -17.06
N LEU A 118 -16.61 1.23 -17.33
CA LEU A 118 -17.43 0.57 -18.35
C LEU A 118 -18.76 0.03 -17.79
N THR A 119 -18.92 -0.01 -16.47
CA THR A 119 -20.14 -0.38 -15.73
C THR A 119 -20.67 0.79 -14.93
#